data_AF-A0A820B372-F1
#
_entry.id   AF-A0A820B372-F1
#
_cell.length_a   1.000
_cell.length_b   1.000
_cell.length_c   1.000
_cell.angle_alpha   90.00
_cell.angle_beta   90.00
_cell.angle_gamma   90.00
#
_symmetry.space_group_name_H-M   'P 1'
#
loop_
_entity.id
_entity.type
_entity.pdbx_description
1 polymer ?
#
loop_
_entity_poly.entity_id
_entity_poly.type
_entity_poly.pdbx_seq_one_letter_code
_entity_poly.pdbx_strand_id
1 'polypeptide(L)'
;MPQHNTNTSMNQSLSVYVGNLSFNTIEEDLNAFFNEKCGNVKRVRIIYDNNTQQSRGFGFVNFNTIDGYNAALQLENRVLDGRELRIAPGETKNSSSSSSNNAKAFAGASNSTAVSQATNKPRTQVVHCKKSTYDVYIGRPSDWGNPFVIGKDGDRADVIRKYRQWIMRQPDLLVRAKKELRGQRIACWCKPEACHGDVLAEIADAD
;
A
#
# COMPACT_ATOMS: atom_id res chain seq x y z
N MET A 1 7.71 36.80 -4.10
CA MET A 1 7.73 35.78 -5.17
C MET A 1 8.04 34.43 -4.52
N PRO A 2 7.46 33.33 -5.02
CA PRO A 2 6.70 32.36 -4.21
C PRO A 2 7.54 31.51 -3.25
N GLN A 3 6.94 31.23 -2.09
CA GLN A 3 7.46 30.37 -1.04
C GLN A 3 7.26 28.90 -1.42
N HIS A 4 8.34 28.13 -1.60
CA HIS A 4 8.25 26.67 -1.64
C HIS A 4 8.45 26.09 -0.24
N ASN A 5 7.33 25.80 0.40
CA ASN A 5 7.22 25.08 1.67
C ASN A 5 7.57 23.59 1.46
N THR A 6 8.82 23.19 1.64
CA THR A 6 9.24 21.78 1.62
C THR A 6 9.03 21.13 2.98
N ASN A 7 7.77 20.91 3.36
CA ASN A 7 7.44 20.08 4.52
C ASN A 7 7.06 18.66 4.05
N THR A 8 8.04 17.96 3.47
CA THR A 8 7.89 16.54 3.06
C THR A 8 8.29 15.67 4.25
N SER A 9 7.28 15.23 5.01
CA SER A 9 7.46 14.32 6.13
C SER A 9 8.18 13.03 5.71
N MET A 10 9.27 12.75 6.42
CA MET A 10 10.22 11.64 6.24
C MET A 10 9.57 10.28 6.54
N ASN A 11 8.91 9.70 5.55
CA ASN A 11 8.80 8.25 5.44
C ASN A 11 9.38 7.86 4.08
N GLN A 12 10.67 8.17 3.90
CA GLN A 12 11.37 8.01 2.62
C GLN A 12 11.54 6.52 2.34
N SER A 13 10.62 5.94 1.57
CA SER A 13 10.98 4.76 0.79
C SER A 13 12.08 5.22 -0.16
N LEU A 14 13.29 4.68 -0.01
CA LEU A 14 14.44 4.93 -0.89
C LEU A 14 14.20 4.26 -2.25
N SER A 15 13.06 4.54 -2.87
CA SER A 15 12.57 3.93 -4.09
C SER A 15 12.41 4.98 -5.17
N VAL A 16 12.92 4.72 -6.36
CA VAL A 16 12.68 5.55 -7.54
C VAL A 16 11.83 4.78 -8.55
N TYR A 17 10.97 5.50 -9.25
CA TYR A 17 10.31 5.04 -10.46
C TYR A 17 11.27 5.25 -11.65
N VAL A 18 11.37 4.25 -12.53
CA VAL A 18 12.18 4.31 -13.75
C VAL A 18 11.29 3.95 -14.93
N GLY A 19 11.02 4.91 -15.81
CA GLY A 19 10.16 4.76 -16.98
C GLY A 19 10.88 5.01 -18.30
N ASN A 20 10.16 4.77 -19.40
CA ASN A 20 10.67 4.82 -20.78
C ASN A 20 11.84 3.86 -21.04
N LEU A 21 11.84 2.72 -20.33
CA LEU A 21 12.78 1.63 -20.55
C LEU A 21 12.55 0.97 -21.91
N SER A 22 13.62 0.40 -22.47
CA SER A 22 13.48 -0.45 -23.64
C SER A 22 12.72 -1.72 -23.26
N PHE A 23 12.00 -2.29 -24.22
CA PHE A 23 11.28 -3.55 -24.00
C PHE A 23 12.23 -4.72 -23.77
N ASN A 24 13.49 -4.58 -24.17
CA ASN A 24 14.55 -5.57 -23.98
C ASN A 24 15.35 -5.35 -22.69
N THR A 25 15.19 -4.20 -22.02
CA THR A 25 15.91 -3.92 -20.77
C THR A 25 15.39 -4.85 -19.67
N ILE A 26 16.28 -5.62 -19.04
CA ILE A 26 15.95 -6.52 -17.93
C ILE A 26 16.41 -5.96 -16.57
N GLU A 27 15.99 -6.63 -15.49
CA GLU A 27 16.29 -6.20 -14.12
C GLU A 27 17.80 -6.16 -13.85
N GLU A 28 18.58 -7.05 -14.48
CA GLU A 28 20.04 -7.10 -14.39
C GLU A 28 20.69 -5.87 -15.01
N ASP A 29 20.24 -5.40 -16.17
CA ASP A 29 20.77 -4.21 -16.85
C ASP A 29 20.54 -2.96 -16.00
N LEU A 30 19.32 -2.81 -15.48
CA LEU A 30 18.98 -1.74 -14.55
C LEU A 30 19.82 -1.81 -13.28
N ASN A 31 19.96 -3.01 -12.71
CA ASN A 31 20.73 -3.20 -11.50
C ASN A 31 22.20 -2.82 -11.73
N ALA A 32 22.81 -3.22 -12.84
CA ALA A 32 24.18 -2.86 -13.20
C ALA A 32 24.33 -1.35 -13.41
N PHE A 33 23.42 -0.73 -14.17
CA PHE A 33 23.44 0.72 -14.44
C PHE A 33 23.34 1.55 -13.15
N PHE A 34 22.38 1.21 -12.28
CA PHE A 34 22.20 1.91 -11.01
C PHE A 34 23.30 1.59 -10.00
N ASN A 35 23.87 0.39 -9.98
CA ASN A 35 25.02 0.11 -9.12
C ASN A 35 26.27 0.90 -9.56
N GLU A 36 26.50 1.04 -10.87
CA GLU A 36 27.65 1.81 -11.38
C GLU A 36 27.53 3.31 -11.05
N LYS A 37 26.33 3.89 -11.17
CA LYS A 37 26.12 5.34 -11.02
C LYS A 37 25.71 5.79 -9.61
N CYS A 38 24.96 4.96 -8.90
CA CYS A 38 24.34 5.29 -7.61
C CYS A 38 24.85 4.41 -6.46
N GLY A 39 25.53 3.30 -6.74
CA GLY A 39 25.99 2.35 -5.74
C GLY A 39 24.89 1.38 -5.29
N ASN A 40 25.05 0.84 -4.07
CA ASN A 40 24.37 -0.37 -3.56
C ASN A 40 22.84 -0.34 -3.71
N VAL A 41 22.35 -0.98 -4.77
CA VAL A 41 20.92 -1.19 -5.06
C VAL A 41 20.41 -2.34 -4.20
N LYS A 42 19.27 -2.13 -3.52
CA LYS A 42 18.62 -3.15 -2.69
C LYS A 42 17.76 -4.10 -3.52
N ARG A 43 16.96 -3.56 -4.44
CA ARG A 43 16.05 -4.36 -5.27
C ARG A 43 15.66 -3.60 -6.53
N VAL A 44 15.62 -4.29 -7.66
CA VAL A 44 15.03 -3.81 -8.90
C VAL A 44 13.75 -4.61 -9.17
N ARG A 45 12.74 -3.96 -9.76
CA ARG A 45 11.52 -4.61 -10.23
C ARG A 45 11.05 -4.00 -11.53
N ILE A 46 11.03 -4.77 -12.62
CA ILE A 46 10.41 -4.36 -13.88
C ILE A 46 8.95 -4.83 -13.91
N ILE A 47 8.06 -4.01 -14.48
CA ILE A 47 6.65 -4.37 -14.63
C ILE A 47 6.44 -4.90 -16.05
N TYR A 48 6.06 -6.17 -16.14
CA TYR A 48 5.71 -6.86 -17.38
C TYR A 48 4.19 -6.90 -17.57
N ASP A 49 3.74 -6.90 -18.81
CA ASP A 49 2.36 -7.18 -19.18
C ASP A 49 2.06 -8.66 -18.93
N ASN A 50 1.01 -8.93 -18.16
CA ASN A 50 0.70 -10.29 -17.72
C ASN A 50 0.21 -11.20 -18.86
N ASN A 51 -0.24 -10.62 -19.98
CA ASN A 51 -0.77 -11.37 -21.12
C ASN A 51 0.33 -11.65 -22.15
N THR A 52 1.16 -10.65 -22.46
CA THR A 52 2.19 -10.77 -23.51
C THR A 52 3.58 -11.08 -22.95
N GLN A 53 3.77 -11.10 -21.62
CA GLN A 53 5.07 -11.16 -20.95
C GLN A 53 6.06 -10.07 -21.41
N GLN A 54 5.57 -9.04 -22.10
CA GLN A 54 6.40 -7.95 -22.59
C GLN A 54 6.60 -6.91 -21.51
N SER A 55 7.81 -6.35 -21.39
CA SER A 55 8.05 -5.23 -20.48
C SER A 55 7.10 -4.08 -20.79
N ARG A 56 6.51 -3.46 -19.77
CA ARG A 56 5.70 -2.25 -19.95
C ARG A 56 6.56 -0.99 -20.12
N GLY A 57 7.88 -1.15 -20.20
CA GLY A 57 8.84 -0.06 -20.34
C GLY A 57 8.99 0.77 -19.07
N PHE A 58 8.69 0.20 -17.90
CA PHE A 58 8.93 0.85 -16.62
C PHE A 58 9.14 -0.15 -15.47
N GLY A 59 9.77 0.33 -14.41
CA GLY A 59 10.09 -0.42 -13.21
C GLY A 59 10.32 0.48 -12.00
N PHE A 60 10.71 -0.15 -10.90
CA PHE A 60 11.02 0.51 -9.63
C PHE A 60 12.37 0.00 -9.12
N VAL A 61 13.16 0.91 -8.55
CA VAL A 61 14.46 0.58 -7.97
C VAL A 61 14.50 1.05 -6.53
N ASN A 62 14.77 0.14 -5.61
CA ASN A 62 14.99 0.40 -4.19
C ASN A 62 16.49 0.47 -3.90
N PHE A 63 16.91 1.50 -3.19
CA PHE A 63 18.28 1.70 -2.72
C PHE A 63 18.41 1.37 -1.24
N ASN A 64 19.62 1.03 -0.82
CA ASN A 64 19.95 0.83 0.59
C ASN A 64 20.38 2.14 1.28
N THR A 65 20.77 3.16 0.51
CA THR A 65 21.27 4.45 0.99
C THR A 65 20.50 5.62 0.38
N ILE A 66 20.44 6.73 1.13
CA ILE A 66 19.82 7.98 0.64
C ILE A 66 20.65 8.63 -0.47
N ASP A 67 21.98 8.49 -0.41
CA ASP A 67 22.89 8.95 -1.46
C ASP A 67 22.59 8.27 -2.80
N GLY A 68 22.37 6.95 -2.80
CA GLY A 68 22.01 6.22 -4.01
C GLY A 68 20.65 6.66 -4.57
N TYR A 69 19.68 6.91 -3.71
CA TYR A 69 18.38 7.46 -4.10
C TYR A 69 18.50 8.86 -4.73
N ASN A 70 19.23 9.78 -4.10
CA ASN A 70 19.41 11.13 -4.62
C ASN A 70 20.22 11.14 -5.93
N ALA A 71 21.25 10.31 -6.02
CA ALA A 71 22.03 10.13 -7.25
C ALA A 71 21.14 9.59 -8.38
N ALA A 72 20.23 8.66 -8.10
CA ALA A 72 19.32 8.11 -9.10
C ALA A 72 18.38 9.17 -9.67
N LEU A 73 17.85 10.07 -8.83
CA LEU A 73 17.02 11.20 -9.30
C LEU A 73 17.78 12.14 -10.25
N GLN A 74 19.10 12.25 -10.11
CA GLN A 74 19.94 13.04 -11.01
C GLN A 74 20.23 12.34 -12.35
N LEU A 75 19.87 11.06 -12.49
CA LEU A 75 20.00 10.31 -13.74
C LEU A 75 18.75 10.42 -14.63
N GLU A 76 17.80 11.30 -14.30
CA GLU A 76 16.69 11.61 -15.18
C GLU A 76 17.21 12.09 -16.55
N ASN A 77 16.57 11.64 -17.63
CA ASN A 77 16.92 11.90 -19.03
C ASN A 77 18.24 11.26 -19.51
N ARG A 78 18.81 10.30 -18.77
CA ARG A 78 19.97 9.54 -19.25
C ARG A 78 19.56 8.50 -20.27
N VAL A 79 20.36 8.33 -21.32
CA VAL A 79 20.06 7.33 -22.35
C VAL A 79 20.55 5.95 -21.89
N LEU A 80 19.63 4.98 -21.85
CA LEU A 80 19.88 3.55 -21.67
C LEU A 80 19.21 2.80 -22.83
N ASP A 81 19.94 1.90 -23.50
CA ASP A 81 19.44 1.14 -24.67
C ASP A 81 18.81 2.04 -25.76
N GLY A 82 19.37 3.23 -25.96
CA GLY A 82 18.88 4.19 -26.95
C GLY A 82 17.61 4.95 -26.55
N ARG A 83 17.16 4.83 -25.29
CA ARG A 83 15.98 5.54 -24.76
C ARG A 83 16.31 6.35 -23.52
N GLU A 84 15.76 7.56 -23.43
CA GLU A 84 15.94 8.44 -22.28
C GLU A 84 15.14 7.94 -21.08
N LEU A 85 15.83 7.62 -20.00
CA LEU A 85 15.24 7.17 -18.74
C LEU A 85 14.43 8.30 -18.10
N ARG A 86 13.19 7.98 -17.75
CA ARG A 86 12.36 8.87 -16.93
C ARG A 86 12.45 8.44 -15.48
N ILE A 87 13.17 9.19 -14.65
CA ILE A 87 13.34 8.86 -13.24
C ILE A 87 12.53 9.84 -12.38
N ALA A 88 11.65 9.29 -11.54
CA ALA A 88 10.87 10.07 -10.61
C ALA A 88 10.98 9.49 -9.20
N PRO A 89 10.76 10.29 -8.14
CA PRO A 89 10.54 9.76 -6.80
C PRO A 89 9.49 8.66 -6.85
N GLY A 90 9.85 7.46 -6.38
CA GLY A 90 8.91 6.35 -6.33
C GLY A 90 7.82 6.69 -5.32
N GLU A 91 6.56 6.56 -5.72
CA GLU A 91 5.46 6.69 -4.77
C GLU A 91 5.66 5.67 -3.66
N THR A 92 5.74 6.18 -2.43
CA THR A 92 5.77 5.35 -1.24
C THR A 92 4.41 4.66 -1.15
N LYS A 93 4.32 3.44 -1.69
CA LYS A 93 3.40 2.48 -1.10
C LYS A 93 4.06 2.09 0.22
N ASN A 94 3.83 2.94 1.22
CA ASN A 94 4.28 2.74 2.58
C ASN A 94 3.96 1.29 2.94
N SER A 95 5.01 0.49 3.07
CA SER A 95 4.92 -0.81 3.70
C SER A 95 4.66 -0.54 5.18
N SER A 96 3.39 -0.30 5.50
CA SER A 96 2.73 -0.25 6.82
C SER A 96 2.51 1.14 7.47
N SER A 97 1.23 1.55 7.48
CA SER A 97 0.49 2.12 8.62
C SER A 97 0.85 3.48 9.28
N SER A 98 -0.14 4.38 9.17
CA SER A 98 -0.74 5.22 10.25
C SER A 98 -0.24 6.65 10.57
N SER A 99 -1.25 7.55 10.51
CA SER A 99 -1.53 8.71 11.38
C SER A 99 -0.59 9.93 11.31
N SER A 100 -0.95 11.00 10.60
CA SER A 100 -1.84 12.10 11.05
C SER A 100 -1.30 12.86 12.26
N ASN A 101 -1.01 14.15 12.09
CA ASN A 101 -1.23 15.14 13.13
C ASN A 101 -2.05 16.29 12.56
N ASN A 102 -3.24 16.40 13.13
CA ASN A 102 -4.23 17.43 12.95
C ASN A 102 -3.99 18.50 14.04
N ALA A 103 -4.29 19.77 13.78
CA ALA A 103 -4.36 20.76 14.85
C ALA A 103 -5.29 21.92 14.49
N LYS A 104 -6.56 21.81 14.92
CA LYS A 104 -7.36 22.86 15.59
C LYS A 104 -8.40 22.13 16.46
N ALA A 105 -8.17 22.03 17.76
CA ALA A 105 -8.59 22.98 18.82
C ALA A 105 -9.91 22.51 19.46
N PHE A 106 -9.91 22.30 20.79
CA PHE A 106 -10.78 22.96 21.78
C PHE A 106 -10.75 22.22 23.14
N ALA A 107 -10.32 22.98 24.15
CA ALA A 107 -10.79 23.06 25.54
C ALA A 107 -10.99 21.79 26.41
N GLY A 108 -10.37 21.82 27.60
CA GLY A 108 -10.97 21.23 28.80
C GLY A 108 -10.00 20.59 29.79
N ALA A 109 -9.70 21.29 30.89
CA ALA A 109 -9.05 20.78 32.11
C ALA A 109 -9.90 19.65 32.75
N SER A 110 -9.50 18.74 33.66
CA SER A 110 -8.50 18.68 34.74
C SER A 110 -8.37 17.22 35.24
N ASN A 111 -7.27 16.92 35.94
CA ASN A 111 -6.91 15.73 36.75
C ASN A 111 -7.98 14.70 37.16
N SER A 112 -7.63 13.40 37.06
CA SER A 112 -7.55 12.45 38.20
C SER A 112 -6.99 11.08 37.78
N THR A 113 -5.90 10.69 38.44
CA THR A 113 -5.64 9.40 39.11
C THR A 113 -6.03 8.08 38.42
N ALA A 114 -4.99 7.28 38.18
CA ALA A 114 -4.91 5.88 37.75
C ALA A 114 -6.11 4.95 38.04
N VAL A 115 -6.44 4.09 37.06
CA VAL A 115 -6.46 2.60 37.17
C VAL A 115 -7.01 1.95 35.88
N SER A 116 -6.35 0.86 35.47
CA SER A 116 -6.78 -0.21 34.55
C SER A 116 -6.69 -0.02 33.03
N GLN A 117 -6.07 -1.03 32.43
CA GLN A 117 -5.81 -1.25 31.01
C GLN A 117 -7.11 -1.37 30.21
N ALA A 118 -7.29 -0.50 29.22
CA ALA A 118 -8.06 -0.77 28.02
C ALA A 118 -7.28 -0.14 26.87
N THR A 119 -6.67 -0.97 26.02
CA THR A 119 -5.95 -0.49 24.84
C THR A 119 -6.95 0.26 23.97
N ASN A 120 -6.85 1.59 23.94
CA ASN A 120 -7.65 2.46 23.09
C ASN A 120 -7.19 2.27 21.62
N LYS A 121 -7.40 1.06 21.10
CA LYS A 121 -7.12 0.71 19.71
C LYS A 121 -8.30 1.27 18.90
N PRO A 122 -8.05 2.08 17.86
CA PRO A 122 -9.13 2.61 17.02
C PRO A 122 -9.96 1.45 16.44
N ARG A 123 -11.21 1.70 16.09
CA ARG A 123 -12.10 0.72 15.44
C ARG A 123 -11.60 0.40 14.03
N THR A 124 -11.73 -0.84 13.56
CA THR A 124 -11.38 -1.21 12.19
C THR A 124 -12.21 -0.39 11.19
N GLN A 125 -11.55 0.15 10.17
CA GLN A 125 -12.18 0.99 9.14
C GLN A 125 -12.00 0.39 7.76
N VAL A 126 -13.08 0.34 6.98
CA VAL A 126 -13.02 -0.16 5.60
C VAL A 126 -12.96 1.00 4.63
N VAL A 127 -11.90 1.05 3.82
CA VAL A 127 -11.62 2.18 2.91
C VAL A 127 -11.49 1.73 1.46
N HIS A 128 -11.62 2.66 0.53
CA HIS A 128 -11.44 2.35 -0.89
C HIS A 128 -9.95 2.27 -1.25
N CYS A 129 -9.52 1.16 -1.83
CA CYS A 129 -8.11 0.83 -2.05
C CYS A 129 -7.32 1.83 -2.95
N LYS A 130 -7.99 2.55 -3.86
CA LYS A 130 -7.33 3.58 -4.69
C LYS A 130 -7.56 5.02 -4.24
N LYS A 131 -8.52 5.26 -3.34
CA LYS A 131 -8.94 6.63 -2.96
C LYS A 131 -8.48 6.99 -1.56
N SER A 132 -8.08 6.01 -0.76
CA SER A 132 -7.74 6.18 0.63
C SER A 132 -6.50 5.36 0.97
N THR A 133 -5.74 5.83 1.95
CA THR A 133 -4.63 5.07 2.50
C THR A 133 -5.17 3.94 3.38
N TYR A 134 -4.51 2.79 3.33
CA TYR A 134 -4.91 1.57 4.00
C TYR A 134 -3.69 0.83 4.55
N ASP A 135 -3.93 -0.03 5.53
CA ASP A 135 -2.91 -0.80 6.23
C ASP A 135 -2.93 -2.26 5.77
N VAL A 136 -4.11 -2.82 5.47
CA VAL A 136 -4.26 -4.20 4.97
C VAL A 136 -5.14 -4.21 3.72
N TYR A 137 -4.65 -4.77 2.61
CA TYR A 137 -5.48 -5.02 1.44
C TYR A 137 -6.27 -6.33 1.61
N ILE A 138 -7.59 -6.27 1.44
CA ILE A 138 -8.48 -7.43 1.64
C ILE A 138 -9.18 -7.88 0.35
N GLY A 139 -8.76 -7.35 -0.81
CA GLY A 139 -9.27 -7.78 -2.12
C GLY A 139 -8.56 -9.03 -2.65
N ARG A 140 -8.92 -9.48 -3.86
CA ARG A 140 -8.24 -10.64 -4.49
C ARG A 140 -6.91 -10.20 -5.15
N PRO A 141 -5.84 -11.04 -5.13
CA PRO A 141 -5.66 -12.25 -4.34
C PRO A 141 -5.15 -11.91 -2.92
N SER A 142 -5.94 -12.19 -1.89
CA SER A 142 -5.51 -12.15 -0.48
C SER A 142 -6.29 -13.18 0.33
N ASP A 143 -5.77 -13.55 1.49
CA ASP A 143 -6.43 -14.43 2.46
C ASP A 143 -7.82 -13.93 2.89
N TRP A 144 -8.02 -12.61 2.80
CA TRP A 144 -9.25 -11.92 3.17
C TRP A 144 -10.22 -11.72 2.00
N GLY A 145 -9.83 -12.11 0.79
CA GLY A 145 -10.62 -11.94 -0.41
C GLY A 145 -11.93 -12.71 -0.36
N ASN A 146 -13.03 -12.08 -0.78
CA ASN A 146 -14.29 -12.79 -0.93
C ASN A 146 -14.20 -13.81 -2.08
N PRO A 147 -14.43 -15.13 -1.89
CA PRO A 147 -14.38 -16.12 -2.97
C PRO A 147 -15.60 -16.06 -3.91
N PHE A 148 -16.71 -15.46 -3.47
CA PHE A 148 -17.93 -15.29 -4.27
C PHE A 148 -17.85 -14.03 -5.15
N VAL A 149 -18.35 -14.12 -6.39
CA VAL A 149 -18.30 -13.06 -7.40
C VAL A 149 -19.70 -12.52 -7.68
N ILE A 150 -19.85 -11.20 -7.71
CA ILE A 150 -21.10 -10.53 -8.10
C ILE A 150 -21.49 -10.96 -9.52
N GLY A 151 -22.77 -11.28 -9.72
CA GLY A 151 -23.31 -11.79 -10.98
C GLY A 151 -23.41 -13.31 -10.97
N LYS A 152 -22.28 -14.02 -10.85
CA LYS A 152 -22.27 -15.50 -10.83
C LYS A 152 -22.87 -16.06 -9.54
N ASP A 153 -22.49 -15.48 -8.41
CA ASP A 153 -22.87 -15.98 -7.08
C ASP A 153 -24.02 -15.18 -6.45
N GLY A 154 -24.70 -14.34 -7.23
CA GLY A 154 -25.80 -13.48 -6.78
C GLY A 154 -25.47 -12.01 -6.85
N ASP A 155 -26.36 -11.19 -6.29
CA ASP A 155 -26.15 -9.75 -6.19
C ASP A 155 -25.10 -9.40 -5.11
N ARG A 156 -24.83 -8.10 -4.92
CA ARG A 156 -23.87 -7.65 -3.91
C ARG A 156 -24.24 -8.10 -2.50
N ALA A 157 -25.52 -8.05 -2.13
CA ALA A 157 -25.96 -8.43 -0.79
C ALA A 157 -25.80 -9.94 -0.57
N ASP A 158 -26.13 -10.74 -1.58
CA ASP A 158 -25.93 -12.19 -1.57
C ASP A 158 -24.47 -12.58 -1.41
N VAL A 159 -23.58 -11.94 -2.17
CA VAL A 159 -22.14 -12.19 -2.13
C VAL A 159 -21.53 -11.80 -0.79
N ILE A 160 -22.01 -10.73 -0.14
CA ILE A 160 -21.61 -10.33 1.22
C ILE A 160 -22.14 -11.33 2.26
N ARG A 161 -23.40 -11.75 2.14
CA ARG A 161 -24.03 -12.73 3.03
C ARG A 161 -23.33 -14.09 2.96
N LYS A 162 -23.05 -14.58 1.74
CA LYS A 162 -22.28 -15.82 1.51
C LYS A 162 -20.88 -15.71 2.11
N TYR A 163 -20.22 -14.58 1.94
CA TYR A 163 -18.91 -14.34 2.56
C TYR A 163 -18.95 -14.41 4.08
N ARG A 164 -19.94 -13.79 4.73
CA ARG A 164 -20.14 -13.87 6.18
C ARG A 164 -20.29 -15.31 6.67
N GLN A 165 -21.08 -16.11 5.99
CA GLN A 165 -21.26 -17.53 6.34
C GLN A 165 -19.98 -18.33 6.13
N TRP A 166 -19.22 -18.04 5.07
CA TRP A 166 -17.96 -18.72 4.77
C TRP A 166 -16.88 -18.40 5.81
N ILE A 167 -16.63 -17.12 6.11
CA ILE A 167 -15.58 -16.71 7.06
C ILE A 167 -15.87 -17.21 8.49
N MET A 168 -17.15 -17.28 8.90
CA MET A 168 -17.55 -17.82 10.19
C MET A 168 -17.25 -19.32 10.35
N ARG A 169 -17.06 -20.07 9.26
CA ARG A 169 -16.69 -21.49 9.27
C ARG A 169 -15.17 -21.69 9.24
N GLN A 170 -14.37 -20.63 9.32
CA GLN A 170 -12.92 -20.68 9.20
C GLN A 170 -12.28 -20.17 10.51
N PRO A 171 -12.12 -21.04 11.53
CA PRO A 171 -11.66 -20.62 12.86
C PRO A 171 -10.28 -19.94 12.81
N ASP A 172 -9.36 -20.42 11.98
CA ASP A 172 -8.03 -19.82 11.82
C ASP A 172 -8.11 -18.39 11.26
N LEU A 173 -8.99 -18.15 10.27
CA LEU A 173 -9.19 -16.82 9.71
C LEU A 173 -9.88 -15.88 10.69
N LEU A 174 -10.78 -16.38 11.56
CA LEU A 174 -11.40 -15.56 12.60
C LEU A 174 -10.38 -15.08 13.64
N VAL A 175 -9.51 -15.99 14.11
CA VAL A 175 -8.42 -15.65 15.05
C VAL A 175 -7.47 -14.64 14.42
N ARG A 176 -7.07 -14.89 13.15
CA ARG A 176 -6.25 -13.95 12.40
C ARG A 176 -6.96 -12.62 12.18
N ALA A 177 -8.27 -12.57 11.95
CA ALA A 177 -9.00 -11.33 11.74
C ALA A 177 -8.98 -10.45 12.99
N LYS A 178 -9.27 -11.03 14.16
CA LYS A 178 -9.19 -10.33 15.46
C LYS A 178 -7.77 -9.85 15.78
N LYS A 179 -6.74 -10.61 15.39
CA LYS A 179 -5.34 -10.27 15.67
C LYS A 179 -4.75 -9.25 14.67
N GLU A 180 -4.96 -9.47 13.38
CA GLU A 180 -4.29 -8.77 12.27
C GLU A 180 -5.09 -7.57 11.76
N LEU A 181 -6.44 -7.59 11.86
CA LEU A 181 -7.29 -6.55 11.27
C LEU A 181 -7.88 -5.58 12.29
N ARG A 182 -7.93 -5.92 13.59
CA ARG A 182 -8.52 -5.06 14.63
C ARG A 182 -7.81 -3.71 14.67
N GLY A 183 -8.56 -2.63 14.50
CA GLY A 183 -8.06 -1.26 14.44
C GLY A 183 -7.19 -0.89 13.24
N GLN A 184 -7.19 -1.71 12.20
CA GLN A 184 -6.54 -1.38 10.93
C GLN A 184 -7.52 -0.71 9.96
N ARG A 185 -6.98 0.04 9.01
CA ARG A 185 -7.72 0.46 7.82
C ARG A 185 -7.58 -0.61 6.75
N ILE A 186 -8.66 -1.31 6.46
CA ILE A 186 -8.67 -2.41 5.50
C ILE A 186 -9.22 -1.94 4.15
N ALA A 187 -8.52 -2.24 3.07
CA ALA A 187 -8.80 -1.74 1.74
C ALA A 187 -9.61 -2.71 0.89
N CYS A 188 -10.77 -2.26 0.42
CA CYS A 188 -11.62 -2.96 -0.53
C CYS A 188 -11.95 -2.05 -1.72
N TRP A 189 -12.01 -2.62 -2.93
CA TRP A 189 -12.41 -1.87 -4.13
C TRP A 189 -13.89 -1.43 -4.11
N CYS A 190 -14.74 -2.11 -3.34
CA CYS A 190 -16.19 -1.87 -3.36
C CYS A 190 -16.62 -0.60 -2.62
N LYS A 191 -15.77 -0.01 -1.77
CA LYS A 191 -16.13 1.21 -1.03
C LYS A 191 -16.36 2.39 -1.98
N PRO A 192 -17.37 3.26 -1.74
CA PRO A 192 -18.10 3.43 -0.48
C PRO A 192 -19.26 2.45 -0.24
N GLU A 193 -19.61 1.63 -1.21
CA GLU A 193 -20.74 0.72 -1.11
C GLU A 193 -20.45 -0.45 -0.16
N ALA A 194 -21.51 -1.12 0.32
CA ALA A 194 -21.39 -2.27 1.21
C ALA A 194 -20.49 -3.35 0.60
N CYS A 195 -19.62 -3.94 1.41
CA CYS A 195 -18.64 -4.90 0.92
C CYS A 195 -18.30 -5.98 1.94
N HIS A 196 -17.54 -6.99 1.51
CA HIS A 196 -17.06 -8.05 2.40
C HIS A 196 -16.13 -7.52 3.51
N GLY A 197 -15.48 -6.38 3.28
CA GLY A 197 -14.68 -5.70 4.29
C GLY A 197 -15.48 -5.26 5.50
N ASP A 198 -16.77 -4.92 5.35
CA ASP A 198 -17.61 -4.53 6.48
C ASP A 198 -17.82 -5.71 7.45
N VAL A 199 -17.91 -6.93 6.91
CA VAL A 199 -17.98 -8.16 7.70
C VAL A 199 -16.67 -8.41 8.45
N LEU A 200 -15.52 -8.21 7.79
CA LEU A 200 -14.21 -8.37 8.43
C LEU A 200 -13.98 -7.35 9.55
N ALA A 201 -14.40 -6.10 9.35
CA ALA A 201 -14.31 -5.07 10.38
C ALA A 201 -15.15 -5.45 11.61
N GLU A 202 -16.39 -5.91 11.41
CA GLU A 202 -17.24 -6.40 12.50
C GLU A 202 -16.60 -7.56 13.28
N ILE A 203 -16.04 -8.55 12.58
CA ILE A 203 -15.37 -9.70 13.21
C ILE A 203 -14.12 -9.27 13.97
N ALA A 204 -13.34 -8.35 13.41
CA ALA A 204 -12.09 -7.88 14.01
C ALA A 204 -12.33 -7.08 15.30
N ASP A 205 -13.38 -6.28 15.31
CA ASP A 205 -13.76 -5.44 16.46
C ASP A 205 -14.64 -6.19 17.49
N ALA A 206 -15.15 -7.39 17.16
CA ALA A 206 -15.87 -8.22 18.12
C ALA A 206 -14.95 -8.68 19.27
N ASP A 207 -15.40 -8.49 20.51
CA ASP A 207 -14.69 -8.91 21.72
C ASP A 207 -14.60 -10.44 21.84
#